data_AF-A0A327YZS2-F1
#
_entry.id   AF-A0A327YZS2-F1
#
_cell.length_a   1.000
_cell.length_b   1.000
_cell.length_c   1.000
_cell.angle_alpha   90.00
_cell.angle_beta   90.00
_cell.angle_gamma   90.00
#
_symmetry.space_group_name_H-M   'P 1'
#
loop_
_entity.id
_entity.type
_entity.pdbx_description
1 polymer ?
#
loop_
_entity_poly.entity_id
_entity_poly.type
_entity_poly.pdbx_seq_one_letter_code
_entity_poly.pdbx_strand_id
1 'polypeptide(L)'
;MNLLKERIKTLSRMDFIKAIAPHAQRIQEKYHILSSLIIAQACLESNFGLSGLAQKGKNIFGIKGSYNGQSVTMRTHEYERGKKVWVDASFRKYPSWYESLEDLAKLYTNGVSWDKN
;
A
#
# COMPACT_ATOMS: atom_id res chain seq x y z
N MET A 1 25.05 -29.27 -11.31
CA MET A 1 24.18 -28.28 -12.01
C MET A 1 23.25 -27.66 -10.97
N ASN A 2 23.33 -26.34 -10.80
CA ASN A 2 22.91 -25.59 -9.61
C ASN A 2 21.41 -25.27 -9.63
N LEU A 3 20.56 -26.26 -9.35
CA LEU A 3 19.09 -26.11 -9.37
C LEU A 3 18.50 -25.52 -8.07
N LEU A 4 19.34 -25.06 -7.12
CA LEU A 4 18.91 -24.57 -5.81
C LEU A 4 18.93 -23.04 -5.65
N LYS A 5 19.36 -22.27 -6.66
CA LYS A 5 19.52 -20.81 -6.53
C LYS A 5 18.29 -19.94 -6.86
N GLU A 6 17.21 -20.51 -7.39
CA GLU A 6 15.99 -19.75 -7.68
C GLU A 6 14.82 -20.14 -6.76
N ARG A 7 15.08 -20.28 -5.46
CA ARG A 7 13.99 -20.13 -4.49
C ARG A 7 13.48 -18.70 -4.64
N ILE A 8 12.23 -18.55 -5.10
CA ILE A 8 11.45 -17.32 -4.99
C ILE A 8 11.73 -16.76 -3.59
N LYS A 9 12.39 -15.61 -3.52
CA LYS A 9 12.72 -14.98 -2.24
C LYS A 9 11.43 -14.47 -1.64
N THR A 10 10.74 -15.33 -0.89
CA THR A 10 9.56 -14.94 -0.12
C THR A 10 10.00 -13.84 0.84
N LEU A 11 9.39 -12.67 0.70
CA LEU A 11 9.62 -11.57 1.61
C LEU A 11 9.17 -12.01 3.01
N SER A 12 10.10 -12.10 3.96
CA SER A 12 9.68 -12.31 5.34
C SER A 12 9.00 -11.04 5.85
N ARG A 13 8.15 -11.17 6.88
CA ARG A 13 7.53 -10.01 7.54
C ARG A 13 8.56 -8.95 7.96
N MET A 14 9.73 -9.41 8.41
CA MET A 14 10.84 -8.53 8.79
C MET A 14 11.51 -7.86 7.58
N ASP A 15 11.63 -8.56 6.45
CA ASP A 15 12.17 -7.96 5.21
C ASP A 15 11.28 -6.81 4.72
N PHE A 16 9.96 -6.95 4.86
CA PHE A 16 9.02 -5.89 4.51
C PHE A 16 9.24 -4.66 5.38
N ILE A 17 9.27 -4.85 6.71
CA ILE A 17 9.52 -3.77 7.67
C ILE A 17 10.85 -3.08 7.37
N LYS A 18 11.93 -3.84 7.15
CA LYS A 18 13.24 -3.29 6.81
C LYS A 18 13.22 -2.51 5.50
N ALA A 19 12.48 -2.97 4.49
CA ALA A 19 12.36 -2.29 3.21
C ALA A 19 11.64 -0.93 3.33
N ILE A 20 10.61 -0.84 4.16
CA ILE A 20 9.81 0.39 4.30
C ILE A 20 10.28 1.33 5.41
N ALA A 21 11.10 0.88 6.36
CA ALA A 21 11.50 1.68 7.50
C ALA A 21 12.19 3.01 7.12
N PRO A 22 13.16 3.06 6.17
CA PRO A 22 13.76 4.33 5.75
C PRO A 22 12.75 5.28 5.11
N HIS A 23 11.73 4.74 4.41
CA HIS A 23 10.66 5.54 3.81
C HIS A 23 9.73 6.12 4.88
N ALA A 24 9.36 5.32 5.88
CA ALA A 24 8.55 5.75 7.01
C ALA A 24 9.24 6.84 7.83
N GLN A 25 10.56 6.70 8.07
CA GLN A 25 11.37 7.73 8.74
C GLN A 25 11.37 9.06 7.97
N ARG A 26 11.57 9.01 6.65
CA ARG A 26 11.48 10.21 5.80
C ARG A 26 10.09 10.86 5.86
N ILE A 27 9.03 10.07 5.89
CA ILE A 27 7.66 10.57 6.03
C ILE A 27 7.45 11.21 7.40
N GLN A 28 8.00 10.63 8.46
CA GLN A 28 7.94 11.22 9.80
C GLN A 28 8.60 12.59 9.85
N GLU A 29 9.79 12.74 9.26
CA GLU A 29 10.48 14.02 9.20
C GLU A 29 9.68 15.08 8.42
N LYS A 30 9.06 14.67 7.30
CA LYS A 30 8.36 15.60 6.40
C LYS A 30 6.94 15.97 6.85
N TYR A 31 6.21 15.02 7.42
CA TYR A 31 4.77 15.15 7.71
C TYR A 31 4.44 15.02 9.20
N HIS A 32 5.44 14.80 10.06
CA HIS A 32 5.29 14.65 11.52
C HIS A 32 4.37 13.49 11.96
N ILE A 33 4.25 12.45 11.12
CA ILE A 33 3.51 11.21 11.42
C ILE A 33 4.49 10.16 11.91
N LEU A 34 4.21 9.51 13.04
CA LEU A 34 5.10 8.49 13.62
C LEU A 34 5.41 7.36 12.62
N SER A 35 6.70 7.06 12.45
CA SER A 35 7.17 5.97 11.58
C SER A 35 6.59 4.62 12.02
N SER A 36 6.45 4.42 13.34
CA SER A 36 5.84 3.21 13.91
C SER A 36 4.39 3.03 13.45
N LEU A 37 3.62 4.11 13.41
CA LEU A 37 2.24 4.09 12.91
C LEU A 37 2.19 3.74 11.42
N ILE A 38 3.01 4.41 10.60
CA ILE A 38 3.08 4.15 9.16
C ILE A 38 3.47 2.69 8.88
N ILE A 39 4.48 2.16 9.57
CA ILE A 39 4.94 0.77 9.43
C ILE A 39 3.84 -0.21 9.86
N ALA A 40 3.19 0.03 11.00
CA ALA A 40 2.15 -0.84 11.52
C ALA A 40 0.97 -0.94 10.55
N GLN A 41 0.50 0.19 10.04
CA GLN A 41 -0.58 0.22 9.04
C GLN A 41 -0.15 -0.43 7.73
N ALA A 42 1.07 -0.16 7.26
CA ALA A 42 1.58 -0.80 6.06
C ALA A 42 1.61 -2.33 6.19
N CYS A 43 2.01 -2.85 7.36
CA CYS A 43 1.99 -4.29 7.61
C CYS A 43 0.57 -4.85 7.57
N LEU A 44 -0.38 -4.19 8.23
CA LEU A 44 -1.78 -4.61 8.33
C LEU A 44 -2.46 -4.61 6.96
N GLU A 45 -2.40 -3.49 6.24
CA GLU A 45 -3.19 -3.25 5.02
C GLU A 45 -2.66 -4.03 3.81
N SER A 46 -1.36 -4.38 3.80
CA SER A 46 -0.73 -5.06 2.67
C SER A 46 -0.39 -6.53 2.91
N ASN A 47 -0.76 -7.09 4.07
CA ASN A 47 -0.26 -8.40 4.51
C ASN A 47 1.27 -8.48 4.42
N PHE A 48 1.97 -7.54 5.06
CA PHE A 48 3.42 -7.40 5.00
C PHE A 48 3.98 -7.34 3.56
N GLY A 49 3.31 -6.58 2.69
CA GLY A 49 3.67 -6.41 1.28
C GLY A 49 3.32 -7.59 0.36
N LEU A 50 2.70 -8.64 0.90
CA LEU A 50 2.38 -9.86 0.14
C LEU A 50 1.06 -9.78 -0.61
N SER A 51 0.19 -8.80 -0.32
CA SER A 51 -1.08 -8.65 -1.04
C SER A 51 -0.83 -8.46 -2.55
N GLY A 52 -1.70 -9.05 -3.38
CA GLY A 52 -1.55 -8.95 -4.83
C GLY A 52 -1.52 -7.50 -5.33
N LEU A 53 -2.26 -6.61 -4.67
CA LEU A 53 -2.28 -5.18 -4.98
C LEU A 53 -0.96 -4.47 -4.57
N ALA A 54 -0.39 -4.81 -3.40
CA ALA A 54 0.90 -4.28 -2.98
C ALA A 54 2.04 -4.75 -3.91
N GLN A 55 1.95 -5.96 -4.47
CA GLN A 55 2.95 -6.48 -5.40
C GLN A 55 2.80 -5.90 -6.81
N LYS A 56 1.59 -5.92 -7.38
CA LYS A 56 1.31 -5.51 -8.77
C LYS A 56 1.20 -3.99 -8.95
N GLY A 57 0.61 -3.32 -7.96
CA GLY A 57 0.34 -1.88 -8.00
C GLY A 57 1.29 -1.04 -7.15
N LYS A 58 2.18 -1.67 -6.36
CA LYS A 58 2.93 -1.00 -5.29
C LYS A 58 2.03 -0.24 -4.31
N ASN A 59 0.75 -0.62 -4.23
CA ASN A 59 -0.27 0.06 -3.46
C ASN A 59 -0.53 -0.71 -2.16
N ILE A 60 0.00 -0.18 -1.07
CA ILE A 60 0.00 -0.80 0.26
C ILE A 60 -1.38 -0.68 0.92
N PHE A 61 -2.11 0.39 0.65
CA PHE A 61 -3.30 0.79 1.43
C PHE A 61 -4.62 0.64 0.68
N GLY A 62 -4.64 -0.04 -0.46
CA GLY A 62 -5.88 -0.25 -1.21
C GLY A 62 -6.51 1.04 -1.76
N ILE A 63 -5.71 2.09 -1.98
CA ILE A 63 -6.26 3.39 -2.41
C ILE A 63 -6.78 3.25 -3.85
N LYS A 64 -8.10 3.49 -4.03
CA LYS A 64 -8.78 3.46 -5.32
C LYS A 64 -8.40 4.68 -6.19
N GLY A 65 -8.55 4.54 -7.51
CA GLY A 65 -8.32 5.59 -8.51
C GLY A 65 -7.04 5.40 -9.32
N SER A 66 -6.41 6.51 -9.70
CA SER A 66 -5.15 6.54 -10.44
C SER A 66 -4.11 7.43 -9.75
N TYR A 67 -2.83 7.10 -9.91
CA TYR A 67 -1.71 7.93 -9.47
C TYR A 67 -0.94 8.38 -10.70
N ASN A 68 -0.93 9.68 -10.99
CA ASN A 68 -0.36 10.25 -12.22
C ASN A 68 -0.85 9.52 -13.50
N GLY A 69 -2.15 9.23 -13.55
CA GLY A 69 -2.79 8.49 -14.64
C GLY A 69 -2.57 6.97 -14.63
N GLN A 70 -1.77 6.43 -13.71
CA GLN A 70 -1.49 4.99 -13.62
C GLN A 70 -2.43 4.28 -12.64
N SER A 71 -2.97 3.14 -13.06
CA SER A 71 -3.83 2.29 -12.22
C SER A 71 -3.63 0.80 -12.50
N VAL A 72 -4.12 -0.04 -11.60
CA VAL A 72 -4.30 -1.48 -11.79
C VAL A 72 -5.74 -1.87 -11.45
N THR A 73 -6.42 -2.53 -12.38
CA THR A 73 -7.78 -3.03 -12.14
C THR A 73 -7.69 -4.39 -11.48
N MET A 74 -8.37 -4.55 -10.34
CA MET A 74 -8.43 -5.81 -9.60
C MET A 74 -9.83 -6.05 -9.08
N ARG A 75 -10.22 -7.32 -9.05
CA ARG A 75 -11.46 -7.75 -8.42
C ARG A 75 -11.37 -7.55 -6.91
N THR A 76 -12.32 -6.81 -6.36
CA THR A 76 -12.48 -6.55 -4.92
C THR A 76 -13.90 -6.87 -4.50
N HIS A 77 -14.18 -6.76 -3.20
CA HIS A 77 -15.53 -6.88 -2.69
C HIS A 77 -15.92 -5.67 -1.87
N GLU A 78 -17.21 -5.36 -1.90
CA GLU A 78 -17.85 -4.31 -1.13
C GLU A 78 -19.00 -4.91 -0.32
N TYR A 79 -19.43 -4.22 0.72
CA TYR A 79 -20.61 -4.60 1.49
C TYR A 79 -21.74 -3.63 1.15
N GLU A 80 -22.70 -4.12 0.38
CA GLU A 80 -23.91 -3.38 0.03
C GLU A 80 -25.09 -3.97 0.78
N ARG A 81 -25.76 -3.17 1.62
CA ARG A 81 -26.90 -3.61 2.45
C ARG A 81 -26.60 -4.89 3.26
N GLY A 82 -25.38 -4.97 3.80
CA GLY A 82 -24.90 -6.12 4.58
C GLY A 82 -24.50 -7.35 3.77
N LYS A 83 -24.61 -7.32 2.43
CA LYS A 83 -24.22 -8.43 1.55
C LYS A 83 -22.90 -8.13 0.84
N LYS A 84 -22.03 -9.15 0.78
CA LYS A 84 -20.77 -9.08 0.05
C LYS A 84 -21.03 -9.14 -1.46
N VAL A 85 -20.65 -8.09 -2.18
CA VAL A 85 -20.75 -7.98 -3.65
C VAL A 85 -19.34 -7.91 -4.22
N TRP A 86 -19.07 -8.63 -5.30
CA TRP A 86 -17.76 -8.59 -5.98
C TRP A 86 -17.82 -7.63 -7.16
N VAL A 87 -16.86 -6.72 -7.23
CA VAL A 87 -16.75 -5.69 -8.28
C VAL A 87 -15.32 -5.58 -8.77
N ASP A 88 -15.13 -5.18 -10.03
CA ASP A 88 -13.83 -4.78 -10.52
C ASP A 88 -13.61 -3.30 -10.23
N ALA A 89 -12.52 -2.98 -9.53
CA ALA A 89 -12.19 -1.61 -9.16
C ALA A 89 -10.78 -1.25 -9.64
N SER A 90 -10.62 0.01 -10.05
CA SER A 90 -9.32 0.59 -10.36
C SER A 90 -8.65 1.07 -9.09
N PHE A 91 -7.43 0.59 -8.84
CA PHE A 91 -6.58 1.02 -7.74
C PHE A 91 -5.39 1.81 -8.25
N ARG A 92 -4.93 2.79 -7.47
CA ARG A 92 -3.74 3.59 -7.80
C ARG A 92 -2.56 2.65 -8.01
N LYS A 93 -1.75 2.91 -9.04
CA LYS A 93 -0.49 2.21 -9.28
C LYS A 93 0.68 3.16 -9.08
N TYR A 94 1.55 2.82 -8.14
CA TYR A 94 2.67 3.67 -7.76
C TYR A 94 3.99 3.20 -8.38
N PRO A 95 4.97 4.10 -8.57
CA PRO A 95 6.33 3.74 -8.96
C PRO A 95 7.02 2.83 -7.94
N SER A 96 6.85 3.10 -6.65
CA SER A 96 7.41 2.32 -5.55
C SER A 96 6.49 2.33 -4.32
N TRP A 97 6.89 1.60 -3.28
CA TRP A 97 6.19 1.66 -2.01
C TRP A 97 6.34 3.03 -1.32
N TYR A 98 7.39 3.81 -1.62
CA TYR A 98 7.53 5.16 -1.05
C TYR A 98 6.34 6.05 -1.43
N GLU A 99 5.94 6.09 -2.69
CA GLU A 99 4.81 6.94 -3.11
C GLU A 99 3.49 6.46 -2.50
N SER A 100 3.32 5.15 -2.30
CA SER A 100 2.13 4.64 -1.58
C SER A 100 2.11 5.07 -0.11
N LEU A 101 3.26 5.08 0.57
CA LEU A 101 3.37 5.57 1.95
C LEU A 101 3.17 7.08 2.03
N GLU A 102 3.72 7.83 1.07
CA GLU A 102 3.56 9.28 1.01
C GLU A 102 2.11 9.68 0.72
N ASP A 103 1.39 8.92 -0.10
CA ASP A 103 -0.02 9.18 -0.40
C ASP A 103 -0.92 8.96 0.83
N LEU A 104 -0.61 7.99 1.69
CA LEU A 104 -1.25 7.86 3.00
C LEU A 104 -0.97 9.09 3.88
N ALA A 105 0.28 9.53 3.94
CA ALA A 105 0.64 10.71 4.73
C ALA A 105 -0.13 11.96 4.26
N LYS A 106 -0.28 12.15 2.94
CA LYS A 106 -1.08 13.23 2.37
C LYS A 106 -2.57 13.13 2.74
N LEU A 107 -3.12 11.92 2.85
CA LEU A 107 -4.50 11.76 3.33
C LEU A 107 -4.67 12.20 4.79
N TYR A 108 -3.69 11.93 5.65
CA TYR A 108 -3.73 12.39 7.04
C TYR A 108 -3.59 13.90 7.17
N THR A 109 -2.75 14.53 6.35
CA THR A 109 -2.49 15.96 6.46
C THR A 109 -3.51 16.82 5.74
N ASN A 110 -4.08 16.33 4.64
CA ASN A 110 -4.95 17.12 3.77
C ASN A 110 -6.42 16.73 3.91
N GLY A 111 -6.73 15.67 4.66
CA GLY A 111 -8.06 15.09 4.72
C GLY A 111 -8.45 14.37 3.43
N VAL A 112 -9.71 13.94 3.40
CA VAL A 112 -10.29 13.22 2.27
C VAL A 112 -10.96 14.21 1.31
N SER A 113 -10.93 13.93 0.00
CA SER A 113 -11.41 14.87 -1.02
C SER A 113 -12.90 15.22 -0.92
N TRP A 114 -13.69 14.38 -0.25
CA TRP A 114 -15.12 14.57 -0.05
C TRP A 114 -15.46 15.32 1.25
N ASP A 115 -14.51 15.44 2.17
CA ASP A 115 -14.65 16.17 3.43
C ASP A 115 -13.64 17.32 3.42
N LYS A 116 -14.03 18.38 2.71
CA LYS A 116 -13.30 19.65 2.80
C LYS A 116 -13.75 20.26 4.13
N ASN A 117 -12.96 20.08 5.18
CA ASN A 117 -13.13 20.78 6.46
C ASN A 117 -13.64 22.21 6.27
#